data_AF-A0A800XMI1-F1
#
_entry.id   AF-A0A800XMI1-F1
#
_cell.length_a   1.000
_cell.length_b   1.000
_cell.length_c   1.000
_cell.angle_alpha   90.00
_cell.angle_beta   90.00
_cell.angle_gamma   90.00
#
_symmetry.space_group_name_H-M   'P 1'
#
loop_
_entity.id
_entity.type
_entity.pdbx_description
1 polymer ?
#
loop_
_entity_poly.entity_id
_entity_poly.type
_entity_poly.pdbx_seq_one_letter_code
_entity_poly.pdbx_strand_id
1 'polypeptide(L)'
;MYTPDWLVKFAQHIAGTIVISSEVGATIKMYRKKYGMAQRQVANLLNLRRETISRIERGMTNPTIHFVQNLTGVLTMIEVIRASRAHGHEIEFPLLKRIAREFGIQPEKVDMILNIALKSRTLDREEV
;
A
#
# COMPACT_ATOMS: atom_id res chain seq x y z
N MET A 1 3.87 -18.52 9.38
CA MET A 1 3.49 -17.31 8.61
C MET A 1 1.99 -17.17 8.73
N TYR A 2 1.49 -16.02 9.21
CA TYR A 2 0.05 -15.80 9.39
C TYR A 2 -0.62 -15.20 8.16
N THR A 3 0.17 -14.77 7.20
CA THR A 3 -0.29 -14.19 5.93
C THR A 3 -0.90 -15.27 5.01
N PRO A 4 -2.15 -15.12 4.56
CA PRO A 4 -2.76 -16.05 3.60
C PRO A 4 -2.08 -16.04 2.21
N ASP A 5 -2.09 -17.18 1.52
CA ASP A 5 -1.46 -17.34 0.19
C ASP A 5 -1.97 -16.35 -0.85
N TRP A 6 -3.27 -16.05 -0.85
CA TRP A 6 -3.85 -15.08 -1.78
C TRP A 6 -3.22 -13.69 -1.58
N LEU A 7 -2.86 -13.35 -0.35
CA LEU A 7 -2.26 -12.08 -0.02
C LEU A 7 -0.79 -12.01 -0.47
N VAL A 8 -0.06 -13.12 -0.33
CA VAL A 8 1.30 -13.24 -0.87
C VAL A 8 1.28 -13.08 -2.39
N LYS A 9 0.36 -13.78 -3.08
CA LYS A 9 0.21 -13.68 -4.55
C LYS A 9 -0.16 -12.26 -4.97
N PHE A 10 -1.04 -11.60 -4.22
CA PHE A 10 -1.41 -10.21 -4.45
C PHE A 10 -0.21 -9.26 -4.34
N ALA A 11 0.58 -9.40 -3.27
CA ALA A 11 1.80 -8.61 -3.07
C ALA A 11 2.82 -8.86 -4.21
N GLN A 12 3.04 -10.11 -4.59
CA GLN A 12 3.93 -10.48 -5.70
C GLN A 12 3.46 -9.88 -7.03
N HIS A 13 2.15 -9.89 -7.29
CA HIS A 13 1.59 -9.30 -8.50
C HIS A 13 1.84 -7.79 -8.57
N ILE A 14 1.61 -7.05 -7.49
CA ILE A 14 1.88 -5.60 -7.42
C ILE A 14 3.37 -5.33 -7.61
N ALA A 15 4.23 -6.01 -6.84
CA ALA A 15 5.67 -5.81 -6.92
C ALA A 15 6.20 -6.13 -8.32
N GLY A 16 5.76 -7.25 -8.91
CA GLY A 16 6.10 -7.65 -10.27
C GLY A 16 5.69 -6.59 -11.28
N THR A 17 4.45 -6.10 -11.21
CA THR A 17 3.93 -5.04 -12.09
C THR A 17 4.76 -3.76 -12.01
N ILE A 18 5.18 -3.35 -10.82
CA ILE A 18 6.03 -2.16 -10.64
C ILE A 18 7.42 -2.39 -11.25
N VAL A 19 8.04 -3.54 -10.97
CA VAL A 19 9.43 -3.82 -11.37
C VAL A 19 9.60 -4.03 -12.87
N ILE A 20 8.63 -4.66 -13.54
CA ILE A 20 8.71 -4.92 -14.98
C ILE A 20 8.22 -3.76 -15.85
N SER A 21 7.65 -2.72 -15.23
CA SER A 21 7.10 -1.57 -15.96
C SER A 21 8.21 -0.77 -16.64
N SER A 22 7.98 -0.38 -17.90
CA SER A 22 8.84 0.57 -18.61
C SER A 22 8.80 1.97 -17.98
N GLU A 23 7.72 2.31 -17.28
CA GLU A 23 7.46 3.61 -16.64
C GLU A 23 7.23 3.44 -15.14
N VAL A 24 8.23 2.89 -14.43
CA VAL A 24 8.15 2.52 -13.00
C VAL A 24 7.56 3.64 -12.12
N GLY A 25 8.02 4.89 -12.32
CA GLY A 25 7.52 6.05 -11.57
C GLY A 25 6.03 6.33 -11.81
N ALA A 26 5.57 6.22 -13.05
CA ALA A 26 4.17 6.40 -13.40
C ALA A 26 3.30 5.27 -12.82
N THR A 27 3.79 4.02 -12.86
CA THR A 27 3.11 2.87 -12.25
C THR A 27 2.97 3.02 -10.74
N ILE A 28 4.01 3.48 -10.04
CA ILE A 28 3.95 3.79 -8.60
C ILE A 28 2.88 4.86 -8.32
N LYS A 29 2.87 5.95 -9.11
CA LYS A 29 1.87 7.02 -8.98
C LYS A 29 0.45 6.51 -9.20
N MET A 30 0.26 5.64 -10.19
CA MET A 30 -1.02 5.01 -10.49
C MET A 30 -1.53 4.19 -9.30
N TYR A 31 -0.72 3.28 -8.75
CA TYR A 31 -1.12 2.50 -7.56
C TYR A 31 -1.41 3.40 -6.36
N ARG A 32 -0.56 4.39 -6.10
CA ARG A 32 -0.81 5.34 -5.00
C ARG A 32 -2.18 6.02 -5.14
N LYS A 33 -2.50 6.51 -6.35
CA LYS A 33 -3.79 7.17 -6.63
C LYS A 33 -4.96 6.20 -6.55
N LYS A 34 -4.84 4.99 -7.12
CA LYS A 34 -5.85 3.92 -7.05
C LYS A 34 -6.24 3.60 -5.61
N TYR A 35 -5.30 3.72 -4.68
CA TYR A 35 -5.53 3.49 -3.25
C TYR A 35 -5.87 4.78 -2.47
N GLY A 36 -6.17 5.89 -3.14
CA GLY A 36 -6.63 7.13 -2.51
C GLY A 36 -5.58 7.83 -1.64
N MET A 37 -4.28 7.55 -1.85
CA MET A 37 -3.21 8.11 -1.03
C MET A 37 -2.61 9.38 -1.64
N ALA A 38 -2.37 10.39 -0.82
CA ALA A 38 -1.52 11.53 -1.16
C ALA A 38 -0.03 11.15 -1.05
N GLN A 39 0.85 11.86 -1.80
CA GLN A 39 2.31 11.64 -1.71
C GLN A 39 2.85 11.80 -0.29
N ARG A 40 2.31 12.75 0.50
CA ARG A 40 2.70 12.94 1.91
C ARG A 40 2.36 11.73 2.78
N GLN A 41 1.27 11.02 2.46
CA GLN A 41 0.88 9.84 3.22
C GLN A 41 1.83 8.68 2.96
N VAL A 42 2.16 8.41 1.70
CA VAL A 42 3.19 7.41 1.35
C VAL A 42 4.53 7.77 1.97
N ALA A 43 4.93 9.05 1.88
CA ALA A 43 6.17 9.52 2.50
C ALA A 43 6.22 9.23 4.01
N ASN A 44 5.13 9.50 4.74
CA ASN A 44 5.05 9.20 6.17
C ASN A 44 5.10 7.69 6.46
N LEU A 45 4.34 6.89 5.71
CA LEU A 45 4.31 5.42 5.88
C LEU A 45 5.68 4.79 5.64
N LEU A 46 6.45 5.33 4.69
CA LEU A 46 7.76 4.83 4.31
C LEU A 46 8.93 5.54 5.02
N ASN A 47 8.64 6.48 5.93
CA ASN A 47 9.64 7.33 6.59
C ASN A 47 10.59 8.05 5.61
N LEU A 48 10.02 8.56 4.52
CA LEU A 48 10.71 9.31 3.46
C LEU A 48 10.22 10.77 3.42
N ARG A 49 10.96 11.62 2.70
CA ARG A 49 10.51 12.97 2.39
C ARG A 49 9.48 12.91 1.26
N ARG A 50 8.45 13.77 1.30
CA ARG A 50 7.45 13.90 0.20
C ARG A 50 8.13 14.15 -1.15
N GLU A 51 9.20 14.93 -1.15
CA GLU A 51 9.96 15.22 -2.36
C GLU A 51 10.55 13.96 -2.99
N THR A 52 11.05 13.01 -2.18
CA THR A 52 11.49 11.70 -2.67
C THR A 52 10.39 10.99 -3.46
N ILE A 53 9.16 10.96 -2.92
CA ILE A 53 8.00 10.37 -3.63
C ILE A 53 7.73 11.10 -4.95
N SER A 54 7.74 12.43 -4.93
CA SER A 54 7.53 13.26 -6.13
C SER A 54 8.60 13.06 -7.21
N ARG A 55 9.86 12.87 -6.82
CA ARG A 55 10.97 12.60 -7.76
C ARG A 55 10.83 11.22 -8.39
N ILE A 56 10.53 10.21 -7.58
CA ILE A 56 10.29 8.83 -8.05
C ILE A 56 9.13 8.79 -9.05
N GLU A 57 7.99 9.39 -8.69
CA GLU A 57 6.79 9.36 -9.53
C GLU A 57 6.91 10.13 -10.85
N ARG A 58 7.93 10.99 -10.98
CA ARG A 58 8.25 11.72 -12.21
C ARG A 58 9.40 11.07 -13.00
N GLY A 59 9.89 9.91 -12.57
CA GLY A 59 11.03 9.25 -13.20
C GLY A 59 12.36 9.99 -13.00
N MET A 60 12.42 11.03 -12.15
CA MET A 60 13.64 11.79 -11.91
C MET A 60 14.61 11.08 -10.95
N THR A 61 14.18 9.99 -10.33
CA THR A 61 14.99 9.16 -9.43
C THR A 61 14.41 7.75 -9.44
N ASN A 62 15.24 6.74 -9.68
CA ASN A 62 14.76 5.36 -9.64
C ASN A 62 14.43 4.95 -8.19
N PRO A 63 13.31 4.25 -7.96
CA PRO A 63 13.02 3.67 -6.66
C PRO A 63 14.02 2.55 -6.35
N THR A 64 14.36 2.39 -5.07
CA THR A 64 15.12 1.23 -4.62
C THR A 64 14.22 0.00 -4.52
N ILE A 65 14.81 -1.20 -4.50
CA ILE A 65 14.04 -2.43 -4.22
C ILE A 65 13.31 -2.34 -2.88
N HIS A 66 13.95 -1.73 -1.88
CA HIS A 66 13.39 -1.54 -0.54
C HIS A 66 12.17 -0.59 -0.56
N PHE A 67 12.18 0.43 -1.43
CA PHE A 67 11.01 1.28 -1.65
C PHE A 67 9.84 0.46 -2.21
N VAL A 68 10.09 -0.35 -3.25
CA VAL A 68 9.05 -1.16 -3.89
C VAL A 68 8.46 -2.17 -2.90
N GLN A 69 9.31 -2.83 -2.12
CA GLN A 69 8.89 -3.77 -1.07
C GLN A 69 8.00 -3.09 -0.03
N ASN A 70 8.42 -1.94 0.52
CA ASN A 70 7.63 -1.27 1.55
C ASN A 70 6.32 -0.71 0.99
N LEU A 71 6.33 -0.12 -0.21
CA LEU A 71 5.10 0.36 -0.86
C LEU A 71 4.13 -0.80 -1.11
N THR A 72 4.64 -1.93 -1.60
CA THR A 72 3.84 -3.14 -1.82
C THR A 72 3.22 -3.61 -0.52
N GLY A 73 3.99 -3.68 0.57
CA GLY A 73 3.46 -4.03 1.89
C GLY A 73 2.31 -3.12 2.33
N VAL A 74 2.46 -1.80 2.15
CA VAL A 74 1.40 -0.83 2.47
C VAL A 74 0.12 -1.10 1.67
N LEU A 75 0.25 -1.29 0.35
CA LEU A 75 -0.90 -1.55 -0.53
C LEU A 75 -1.60 -2.85 -0.15
N THR A 76 -0.82 -3.90 0.13
CA THR A 76 -1.29 -5.20 0.61
C THR A 76 -2.06 -5.08 1.91
N MET A 77 -1.57 -4.30 2.88
CA MET A 77 -2.29 -4.07 4.13
C MET A 77 -3.63 -3.35 3.93
N ILE A 78 -3.68 -2.35 3.03
CA ILE A 78 -4.95 -1.70 2.68
C ILE A 78 -5.92 -2.72 2.09
N GLU A 79 -5.44 -3.60 1.22
CA GLU A 79 -6.28 -4.61 0.56
C GLU A 79 -6.85 -5.62 1.56
N VAL A 80 -6.04 -6.14 2.50
CA VAL A 80 -6.52 -7.01 3.59
C VAL A 80 -7.66 -6.36 4.34
N ILE A 81 -7.47 -5.13 4.79
CA ILE A 81 -8.46 -4.40 5.59
C ILE A 81 -9.77 -4.23 4.81
N ARG A 82 -9.68 -3.94 3.50
CA ARG A 82 -10.85 -3.80 2.63
C ARG A 82 -11.56 -5.15 2.40
N ALA A 83 -10.80 -6.20 2.08
CA ALA A 83 -11.34 -7.54 1.84
C ALA A 83 -12.08 -8.09 3.06
N SER A 84 -11.50 -7.95 4.25
CA SER A 84 -12.12 -8.44 5.49
C SER A 84 -13.45 -7.78 5.80
N ARG A 85 -13.54 -6.46 5.58
CA ARG A 85 -14.81 -5.73 5.70
C ARG A 85 -15.84 -6.21 4.68
N ALA A 86 -15.43 -6.48 3.43
CA ALA A 86 -16.35 -6.95 2.40
C ALA A 86 -16.96 -8.32 2.73
N HIS A 87 -16.23 -9.17 3.43
CA HIS A 87 -16.69 -10.48 3.86
C HIS A 87 -17.38 -10.47 5.25
N GLY A 88 -17.60 -9.30 5.86
CA GLY A 88 -18.27 -9.20 7.17
C GLY A 88 -17.45 -9.75 8.34
N HIS A 89 -16.15 -10.03 8.13
CA HIS A 89 -15.26 -10.51 9.17
C HIS A 89 -14.46 -9.34 9.73
N GLU A 90 -14.60 -9.06 11.03
CA GLU A 90 -13.63 -8.24 11.74
C GLU A 90 -12.32 -9.02 11.79
N ILE A 91 -11.29 -8.58 11.05
CA ILE A 91 -9.94 -9.04 11.38
C ILE A 91 -9.58 -8.43 12.72
N GLU A 92 -9.25 -9.30 13.66
CA GLU A 92 -8.69 -8.90 14.93
C GLU A 92 -7.44 -8.02 14.73
N PHE A 93 -7.46 -6.83 15.32
CA PHE A 93 -6.36 -5.86 15.24
C PHE A 93 -4.97 -6.43 15.57
N PRO A 94 -4.81 -7.38 16.53
CA PRO A 94 -3.55 -8.10 16.73
C PRO A 94 -3.03 -8.85 15.49
N LEU A 95 -3.92 -9.46 14.69
CA LEU A 95 -3.54 -10.15 13.45
C LEU A 95 -3.04 -9.16 12.40
N LEU A 96 -3.71 -8.01 12.23
CA LEU A 96 -3.22 -6.94 11.33
C LEU A 96 -1.81 -6.47 11.71
N LYS A 97 -1.54 -6.30 13.01
CA LYS A 97 -0.19 -5.91 13.49
C LYS A 97 0.86 -7.01 13.28
N ARG A 98 0.47 -8.28 13.23
CA ARG A 98 1.39 -9.39 12.90
C ARG A 98 1.70 -9.39 11.40
N ILE A 99 0.66 -9.31 10.56
CA ILE A 99 0.81 -9.23 9.10
C ILE A 99 1.65 -7.99 8.73
N ALA A 100 1.37 -6.82 9.31
CA ALA A 100 2.15 -5.61 9.08
C ALA A 100 3.65 -5.81 9.34
N ARG A 101 4.00 -6.48 10.45
CA ARG A 101 5.39 -6.81 10.78
C ARG A 101 6.03 -7.78 9.78
N GLU A 102 5.29 -8.77 9.28
CA GLU A 102 5.77 -9.67 8.22
C GLU A 102 6.12 -8.90 6.93
N PHE A 103 5.42 -7.79 6.65
CA PHE A 103 5.71 -6.87 5.54
C PHE A 103 6.71 -5.76 5.88
N GLY A 104 7.37 -5.80 7.04
CA GLY A 104 8.34 -4.77 7.47
C GLY A 104 7.71 -3.43 7.85
N ILE A 105 6.40 -3.39 8.08
CA ILE A 105 5.67 -2.17 8.45
C ILE A 105 5.69 -2.02 9.98
N GLN A 106 6.07 -0.82 10.41
CA GLN A 106 6.04 -0.41 11.80
C GLN A 106 4.60 -0.47 12.38
N PRO A 107 4.35 -1.16 13.51
CA PRO A 107 3.00 -1.32 14.08
C PRO A 107 2.25 -0.01 14.33
N GLU A 108 2.94 1.08 14.65
CA GLU A 108 2.39 2.43 14.84
C GLU A 108 1.84 3.06 13.56
N LYS A 109 2.24 2.56 12.39
CA LYS A 109 1.71 3.02 11.10
C LYS A 109 0.39 2.34 10.74
N VAL A 110 -0.01 1.28 11.45
CA VAL A 110 -1.23 0.50 11.14
C VAL A 110 -2.49 1.35 11.26
N ASP A 111 -2.58 2.25 12.24
CA ASP A 111 -3.73 3.15 12.38
C ASP A 111 -3.89 4.10 11.18
N MET A 112 -2.76 4.56 10.64
CA MET A 112 -2.76 5.38 9.43
C MET A 112 -3.23 4.58 8.21
N ILE A 113 -2.78 3.33 8.07
CA ILE A 113 -3.19 2.43 7.00
C ILE A 113 -4.68 2.11 7.10
N LEU A 114 -5.19 1.86 8.32
CA LEU A 114 -6.61 1.67 8.59
C LEU A 114 -7.40 2.91 8.12
N ASN A 115 -7.02 4.10 8.57
CA ASN A 115 -7.67 5.34 8.16
C ASN A 115 -7.70 5.55 6.63
N ILE A 116 -6.61 5.20 5.93
CA ILE A 116 -6.57 5.25 4.47
C ILE A 116 -7.57 4.25 3.88
N ALA A 117 -7.51 2.98 4.31
CA ALA A 117 -8.36 1.92 3.82
C ALA A 117 -9.87 2.23 3.99
N LEU A 118 -10.23 2.89 5.09
CA LEU A 118 -11.61 3.26 5.40
C LEU A 118 -12.12 4.48 4.62
N LYS A 119 -11.25 5.47 4.34
CA LYS A 119 -11.64 6.70 3.64
C LYS A 119 -11.81 6.55 2.14
N SER A 120 -11.15 5.58 1.51
CA SER A 120 -11.10 5.52 0.04
C SER A 120 -12.40 5.10 -0.65
N ARG A 121 -13.40 4.57 0.06
CA ARG A 121 -14.66 4.07 -0.56
C ARG A 121 -15.75 5.14 -0.72
N THR A 122 -15.57 6.34 -0.16
CA THR A 122 -16.54 7.43 -0.35
C THR A 122 -16.48 8.06 -1.74
N LEU A 123 -15.42 7.79 -2.52
CA LEU A 123 -15.24 8.36 -3.86
C LEU A 123 -15.76 7.45 -4.99
N ASP A 124 -15.99 6.16 -4.74
CA ASP A 124 -16.53 5.21 -5.74
C ASP A 124 -18.07 5.16 -5.75
N ARG A 125 -18.75 5.95 -4.91
CA ARG A 125 -20.24 5.97 -4.81
C ARG A 125 -20.89 7.28 -5.28
N GLU A 126 -20.12 8.27 -5.70
CA GLU A 126 -20.64 9.54 -6.22
C GLU A 126 -20.57 9.65 -7.77
N GLU A 127 -20.17 8.59 -8.46
CA GLU A 127 -20.25 8.50 -9.94
C GLU A 127 -21.08 7.29 -10.37
N VAL A 128 -22.40 7.34 -10.10
CA VAL A 128 -23.44 6.58 -10.81
C VAL A 128 -24.62 7.50 -11.09
#